data_AF-A0A5N4DAM0-F1
#
_entry.id   AF-A0A5N4DAM0-F1
#
_cell.length_a   1.000
_cell.length_b   1.000
_cell.length_c   1.000
_cell.angle_alpha   90.00
_cell.angle_beta   90.00
_cell.angle_gamma   90.00
#
_symmetry.space_group_name_H-M   'P 1'
#
loop_
_entity.id
_entity.type
_entity.pdbx_description
1 polymer ?
#
loop_
_entity_poly.entity_id
_entity_poly.type
_entity_poly.pdbx_seq_one_letter_code
_entity_poly.pdbx_strand_id
1 'polypeptide(L)' 'MFCREVSILCRLNHPCVIQFVGACLNDPSQFAIVTQYISGGSLFSLLHEQKRTLDLQSKLIIAVDVAKGA' A
#
# COMPACT_ATOMS: atom_id res chain seq x y z
N MET A 1 -4.90 -2.25 19.43
CA MET A 1 -5.11 -2.49 17.98
C MET A 1 -4.19 -1.62 17.15
N PHE A 2 -4.25 -0.28 17.31
CA PHE A 2 -3.39 0.68 16.60
C PHE A 2 -1.88 0.41 16.73
N CYS A 3 -1.36 0.22 17.95
CA CYS A 3 0.07 0.00 18.17
C CYS A 3 0.61 -1.26 17.47
N ARG A 4 -0.23 -2.29 17.27
CA ARG A 4 0.16 -3.50 16.52
C ARG A 4 0.40 -3.18 15.05
N GLU A 5 -0.48 -2.37 14.45
CA GLU A 5 -0.36 -1.95 13.05
C GLU A 5 0.89 -1.08 12.84
N VAL A 6 1.12 -0.10 13.72
CA VAL A 6 2.33 0.73 13.70
C VAL A 6 3.59 -0.11 13.85
N SER A 7 3.60 -1.08 14.77
CA SER A 7 4.74 -1.98 14.98
C SER A 7 5.04 -2.89 13.79
N ILE A 8 4.04 -3.21 12.96
CA ILE A 8 4.25 -3.97 11.73
C ILE A 8 4.79 -3.03 10.66
N LEU A 9 4.11 -1.91 10.40
CA LEU A 9 4.45 -0.95 9.36
C LEU A 9 5.88 -0.38 9.51
N CYS A 10 6.33 -0.12 10.74
CA CYS A 10 7.67 0.44 10.97
C CYS A 10 8.82 -0.53 10.64
N ARG A 11 8.53 -1.82 10.44
CA ARG A 11 9.52 -2.84 10.07
C ARG A 11 9.54 -3.14 8.58
N LEU A 12 8.58 -2.62 7.81
CA LEU A 12 8.48 -2.87 6.38
C LEU A 12 9.45 -1.96 5.63
N ASN A 13 10.36 -2.58 4.88
CA ASN A 13 11.27 -1.89 3.98
C ASN A 13 11.48 -2.74 2.72
N HIS A 14 10.53 -2.66 1.79
CA HIS A 14 10.56 -3.42 0.55
C HIS A 14 9.87 -2.62 -0.57
N PRO A 15 10.42 -2.56 -1.80
CA PRO A 15 9.88 -1.72 -2.88
C PRO A 15 8.45 -2.08 -3.31
N CYS A 16 8.00 -3.32 -3.08
CA CYS A 16 6.65 -3.77 -3.39
C CYS A 16 5.68 -3.74 -2.20
N VAL A 17 6.10 -3.17 -1.08
CA VAL A 17 5.27 -2.99 0.13
C VAL A 17 5.20 -1.50 0.44
N ILE A 18 4.04 -1.04 0.93
CA ILE A 18 3.82 0.38 1.20
C ILE A 18 4.87 0.92 2.20
N GLN A 19 5.50 2.04 1.86
CA GLN A 19 6.46 2.69 2.73
C GLN A 19 5.76 3.43 3.87
N PHE A 20 6.15 3.10 5.09
CA PHE A 20 5.76 3.81 6.30
C PHE A 20 6.54 5.13 6.43
N VAL A 21 5.84 6.21 6.75
CA VAL A 21 6.43 7.55 6.97
C VAL A 21 6.42 7.91 8.44
N GLY A 22 5.33 7.62 9.15
CA GLY A 22 5.21 7.92 10.57
C GLY A 22 3.81 7.65 11.13
N ALA A 23 3.65 7.84 12.43
CA ALA A 23 2.35 7.76 13.09
C ALA A 23 2.23 8.80 14.21
N CYS A 24 1.03 9.31 14.42
CA CYS A 24 0.69 10.11 15.59
C CYS A 24 0.20 9.17 16.70
N LEU A 25 0.85 9.25 17.88
CA LEU A 25 0.62 8.36 19.01
C LEU A 25 0.28 9.10 20.32
N ASN A 26 0.20 10.43 20.30
CA ASN A 26 0.14 11.26 21.50
C ASN A 26 -1.17 11.09 22.29
N ASP A 27 -2.30 11.04 21.61
CA ASP A 27 -3.62 10.84 22.20
C ASP A 27 -4.45 9.89 21.32
N PRO A 28 -5.27 8.98 21.89
CA PRO A 28 -6.11 8.08 21.11
C PRO A 28 -7.06 8.77 20.12
N SER A 29 -7.52 10.00 20.42
CA SER A 29 -8.34 10.79 19.48
C SER A 29 -7.55 11.31 18.27
N GLN A 30 -6.22 11.27 18.33
CA GLN A 30 -5.31 11.76 17.29
C GLN A 30 -4.54 10.64 16.57
N PHE A 31 -4.90 9.39 16.79
CA PHE A 31 -4.24 8.27 16.11
C PHE A 31 -4.32 8.40 14.59
N ALA A 32 -3.15 8.47 13.97
CA ALA A 32 -3.01 8.59 12.52
C ALA A 32 -1.77 7.83 12.05
N ILE A 33 -1.86 7.18 10.90
CA ILE A 33 -0.75 6.52 10.21
C ILE A 33 -0.50 7.28 8.91
N VAL A 34 0.77 7.57 8.64
CA VAL A 34 1.21 8.25 7.42
C VAL A 34 2.06 7.26 6.62
N THR A 35 1.68 7.07 5.36
CA THR A 35 2.40 6.26 4.37
C THR A 35 2.68 7.08 3.12
N GLN A 36 3.49 6.55 2.21
CA GLN A 36 3.66 7.17 0.90
C GLN A 36 2.33 7.21 0.14
N TYR A 37 2.12 8.28 -0.63
CA TYR A 37 1.01 8.35 -1.58
C TYR A 37 1.42 7.76 -2.93
N ILE A 38 0.54 6.93 -3.52
CA ILE A 38 0.70 6.35 -4.85
C ILE A 38 -0.38 6.94 -5.77
N SER A 39 0.03 7.73 -6.77
CA SER A 39 -0.89 8.47 -7.64
C SER A 39 -1.67 7.61 -8.63
N GLY A 40 -1.26 6.36 -8.85
CA GLY A 40 -1.91 5.42 -9.78
C GLY A 40 -3.28 4.90 -9.30
N GLY A 41 -3.68 5.19 -8.07
CA GLY A 41 -4.92 4.70 -7.48
C GLY A 41 -4.88 3.20 -7.16
N SER A 42 -6.06 2.62 -6.89
CA SER A 42 -6.17 1.19 -6.60
C SER A 42 -6.27 0.36 -7.89
N LEU A 43 -5.74 -0.87 -7.85
CA LEU A 43 -5.92 -1.83 -8.95
C LEU A 43 -7.41 -2.13 -9.19
N PHE A 44 -8.22 -2.12 -8.14
CA PHE A 44 -9.66 -2.30 -8.25
C PHE A 44 -10.30 -1.23 -9.13
N SER A 45 -10.00 0.05 -8.85
CA SER A 45 -10.49 1.19 -9.63
C SER A 45 -10.05 1.11 -11.10
N LEU A 46 -8.78 0.75 -11.34
CA LEU A 46 -8.25 0.60 -12.69
C LEU A 46 -9.03 -0.45 -13.52
N LEU A 47 -9.34 -1.59 -12.91
CA LEU A 47 -9.97 -2.73 -13.58
C LEU A 47 -11.50 -2.64 -13.67
N HIS A 48 -12.18 -2.14 -12.63
CA HIS A 48 -13.64 -2.24 -12.51
C HIS A 48 -14.36 -0.91 -12.72
N GLU A 49 -13.76 0.21 -12.31
CA GLU A 49 -14.36 1.54 -12.43
C GLU A 49 -13.97 2.19 -13.75
N GLN A 50 -12.66 2.26 -14.01
CA GLN A 50 -12.10 2.82 -15.26
C GLN A 50 -12.17 1.84 -16.42
N LYS A 51 -12.34 0.53 -16.14
CA LYS A 51 -12.40 -0.56 -17.12
C LYS A 51 -11.23 -0.53 -18.12
N ARG A 52 -10.03 -0.19 -17.64
CA ARG A 52 -8.85 -0.09 -18.50
C ARG A 52 -8.38 -1.48 -18.91
N THR A 53 -8.23 -1.70 -20.20
CA THR A 53 -7.63 -2.94 -20.71
C THR A 53 -6.12 -2.94 -20.46
N LEU A 54 -5.64 -3.97 -19.78
CA LEU A 54 -4.22 -4.24 -19.59
C LEU A 54 -3.80 -5.44 -20.45
N ASP A 55 -2.69 -5.30 -21.15
CA ASP A 55 -2.05 -6.39 -21.86
C ASP A 55 -1.44 -7.41 -20.87
N LEU A 56 -1.04 -8.57 -21.39
CA LEU A 56 -0.55 -9.66 -20.54
C LEU A 56 0.72 -9.27 -19.78
N GLN A 57 1.62 -8.49 -20.39
CA GLN A 57 2.87 -8.08 -19.75
C GLN A 57 2.60 -7.18 -18.55
N SER A 58 1.73 -6.16 -18.70
CA SER A 58 1.36 -5.27 -17.58
C SER A 58 0.71 -6.03 -16.42
N LYS A 59 -0.15 -7.02 -16.73
CA LYS A 59 -0.76 -7.89 -15.71
C LYS A 59 0.28 -8.70 -14.96
N LEU A 60 1.25 -9.29 -15.67
CA LEU A 60 2.32 -10.08 -15.08
C LEU A 60 3.26 -9.22 -14.22
N ILE A 61 3.56 -7.99 -14.63
CA ILE A 61 4.36 -7.06 -13.81
C ILE A 61 3.69 -6.83 -12.45
N ILE A 62 2.39 -6.48 -12.46
CA ILE A 62 1.63 -6.24 -11.22
C ILE A 62 1.59 -7.51 -10.36
N ALA A 63 1.32 -8.68 -10.96
CA ALA A 63 1.26 -9.94 -10.24
C ALA A 63 2.61 -10.32 -9.59
N VAL A 64 3.71 -10.15 -10.33
CA VAL A 64 5.06 -10.41 -9.85
C VAL A 64 5.44 -9.45 -8.73
N ASP A 65 5.12 -8.17 -8.84
CA ASP A 65 5.44 -7.20 -7.79
C ASP A 65 4.63 -7.47 -6.51
N VAL A 66 3.35 -7.82 -6.61
CA VAL A 66 2.56 -8.26 -5.44
C VAL A 66 3.19 -9.50 -4.80
N ALA A 67 3.62 -10.48 -5.60
CA ALA A 67 4.25 -11.70 -5.09
C ALA A 67 5.59 -11.45 -4.40
N LYS A 68 6.40 -10.49 -4.87
CA LYS A 68 7.67 -10.12 -4.21
C LYS A 68 7.47 -9.43 -2.86
N GLY A 69 6.33 -8.76 -2.66
CA GLY A 69 6.02 -8.07 -1.40
C GLY A 69 5.37 -8.94 -0.33
N ALA A 70 5.05 -10.20 -0.65
CA ALA A 70 4.40 -11.16 0.24
C ALA A 70 5.39 -11.89 1.17
#